data_AF-A0A7S4IA67-F1
#
_entry.id   AF-A0A7S4IA67-F1
#
_cell.length_a   1.000
_cell.length_b   1.000
_cell.length_c   1.000
_cell.angle_alpha   90.00
_cell.angle_beta   90.00
_cell.angle_gamma   90.00
#
_symmetry.space_group_name_H-M   'P 1'
#
loop_
_entity.id
_entity.type
_entity.pdbx_description
1 polymer ?
#
loop_
_entity_poly.entity_id
_entity_poly.type
_entity_poly.pdbx_seq_one_letter_code
_entity_poly.pdbx_strand_id
1 'polypeptide(L)'
;FTVSNGGITNLLAGDVFINDDSDLFILSSSSFNMKGTGQVQLNDLGNIDINSGFMNIDAKELAMNDDSSLSVTQGGKLTVDGGFLNMNQQSSVFMSQGDIEVLQRDLNMFNSSSLELTGSNSVLTVDGGDVVLSNQSTAELKNSAKFLVNSGESTCQDGASVTMESSSLFSVSAGGASSTFKDGCAVVVGTNAKYSSSGPTTFENDASYTLNSANIEVNAGNSVFRDNADGTIRNSGNFIINGGSASFEDDADLAISINSNFIVNAGNLDQRDTSDISISQTGKLTVFGSVSQFNSAAIALTSGSTLAVDGASAIFASTAFSSVNVSASSFVRIRN
;
A
#
# COMPACT_ATOMS: atom_id res chain seq x y z
N PHE A 1 30.63 15.42 3.15
CA PHE A 1 30.74 16.38 2.02
C PHE A 1 29.51 17.27 2.03
N THR A 2 29.64 18.56 1.73
CA THR A 2 28.51 19.51 1.76
C THR A 2 28.47 20.31 0.47
N VAL A 3 27.31 20.35 -0.17
CA VAL A 3 27.00 21.26 -1.26
C VAL A 3 26.04 22.32 -0.73
N SER A 4 26.49 23.58 -0.73
CA SER A 4 25.73 24.70 -0.15
C SER A 4 25.89 25.98 -0.96
N ASN A 5 25.12 27.01 -0.62
CA ASN A 5 25.20 28.36 -1.21
C ASN A 5 25.00 28.36 -2.74
N GLY A 6 24.10 27.52 -3.25
CA GLY A 6 23.87 27.38 -4.69
C GLY A 6 24.97 26.60 -5.42
N GLY A 7 25.79 25.85 -4.66
CA GLY A 7 26.84 25.02 -5.23
C GLY A 7 26.27 23.91 -6.11
N ILE A 8 27.02 23.53 -7.14
CA ILE A 8 26.66 22.43 -8.04
C ILE A 8 27.84 21.47 -8.10
N THR A 9 27.61 20.21 -7.76
CA THR A 9 28.57 19.12 -7.94
C THR A 9 28.08 18.22 -9.06
N ASN A 10 28.94 17.97 -10.06
CA ASN A 10 28.63 17.07 -11.17
C ASN A 10 29.66 15.94 -11.20
N LEU A 11 29.20 14.70 -11.04
CA LEU A 11 29.99 13.49 -11.29
C LEU A 11 29.52 12.87 -12.61
N LEU A 12 30.43 12.78 -13.57
CA LEU A 12 30.14 12.29 -14.92
C LEU A 12 30.40 10.79 -15.09
N ALA A 13 31.12 10.19 -14.13
CA ALA A 13 31.45 8.78 -14.09
C ALA A 13 31.95 8.41 -12.68
N GLY A 14 31.97 7.10 -12.40
CA GLY A 14 32.47 6.53 -11.15
C GLY A 14 31.40 6.42 -10.08
N ASP A 15 31.77 5.75 -9.00
CA ASP A 15 30.88 5.43 -7.89
C ASP A 15 31.06 6.41 -6.74
N VAL A 16 30.00 6.60 -5.96
CA VAL A 16 30.01 7.37 -4.71
C VAL A 16 29.63 6.43 -3.58
N PHE A 17 30.57 6.23 -2.66
CA PHE A 17 30.36 5.45 -1.45
C PHE A 17 30.31 6.40 -0.25
N ILE A 18 29.26 6.29 0.54
CA ILE A 18 29.05 6.99 1.80
C ILE A 18 28.99 5.90 2.86
N ASN A 19 30.13 5.65 3.51
CA ASN A 19 30.30 4.53 4.44
C ASN A 19 30.53 5.05 5.86
N ASP A 20 30.30 4.19 6.85
CA ASP A 20 30.47 4.51 8.26
C ASP A 20 29.69 5.80 8.62
N ASP A 21 30.19 6.62 9.55
CA ASP A 21 29.57 7.90 9.94
C ASP A 21 29.81 9.04 8.92
N SER A 22 29.79 8.74 7.61
CA SER A 22 29.99 9.75 6.57
C SER A 22 28.69 10.41 6.15
N ASP A 23 28.72 11.73 5.99
CA ASP A 23 27.56 12.50 5.54
C ASP A 23 27.73 13.11 4.15
N LEU A 24 26.64 13.18 3.40
CA LEU A 24 26.45 14.06 2.24
C LEU A 24 25.29 15.03 2.50
N PHE A 25 25.62 16.31 2.68
CA PHE A 25 24.62 17.37 2.84
C PHE A 25 24.42 18.14 1.53
N ILE A 26 23.17 18.28 1.10
CA ILE A 26 22.78 19.09 -0.06
C ILE A 26 21.78 20.14 0.43
N LEU A 27 22.27 21.36 0.62
CA LEU A 27 21.54 22.45 1.27
C LEU A 27 20.94 23.42 0.26
N SER A 28 20.12 24.34 0.76
CA SER A 28 19.27 25.26 0.00
C SER A 28 19.81 25.71 -1.35
N SER A 29 19.03 25.43 -2.40
CA SER A 29 19.31 25.77 -3.80
C SER A 29 20.57 25.16 -4.40
N SER A 30 21.17 24.17 -3.74
CA SER A 30 22.38 23.48 -4.22
C SER A 30 22.01 22.18 -4.91
N SER A 31 22.91 21.68 -5.75
CA SER A 31 22.66 20.46 -6.53
C SER A 31 23.83 19.48 -6.50
N PHE A 32 23.50 18.20 -6.36
CA PHE A 32 24.41 17.09 -6.60
C PHE A 32 23.86 16.26 -7.76
N ASN A 33 24.62 16.17 -8.84
CA ASN A 33 24.23 15.43 -10.03
C ASN A 33 25.25 14.31 -10.29
N MET A 34 24.78 13.08 -10.35
CA MET A 34 25.54 11.95 -10.86
C MET A 34 24.96 11.52 -12.20
N LYS A 35 25.84 11.26 -13.17
CA LYS A 35 25.49 10.71 -14.48
C LYS A 35 26.36 9.51 -14.82
N GLY A 36 25.84 8.62 -15.67
CA GLY A 36 26.61 7.57 -16.32
C GLY A 36 26.33 6.19 -15.74
N THR A 37 27.36 5.34 -15.67
CA THR A 37 27.19 3.93 -15.27
C THR A 37 27.53 3.66 -13.80
N GLY A 38 27.86 4.71 -13.04
CA GLY A 38 28.22 4.57 -11.63
C GLY A 38 27.01 4.35 -10.73
N GLN A 39 27.26 4.18 -9.44
CA GLN A 39 26.23 4.07 -8.41
C GLN A 39 26.48 5.00 -7.23
N VAL A 40 25.41 5.36 -6.51
CA VAL A 40 25.50 5.95 -5.17
C VAL A 40 25.16 4.85 -4.17
N GLN A 41 26.04 4.57 -3.22
CA GLN A 41 25.83 3.56 -2.21
C GLN A 41 26.09 4.12 -0.81
N LEU A 42 25.12 3.91 0.08
CA LEU A 42 25.26 4.16 1.51
C LEU A 42 25.41 2.82 2.22
N ASN A 43 26.38 2.72 3.13
CA ASN A 43 26.63 1.54 3.96
C ASN A 43 26.85 1.95 5.42
N ASP A 44 26.70 1.01 6.33
CA ASP A 44 26.82 1.22 7.78
C ASP A 44 25.97 2.42 8.24
N LEU A 45 26.56 3.49 8.77
CA LEU A 45 25.85 4.69 9.24
C LEU A 45 25.83 5.83 8.21
N GLY A 46 26.09 5.52 6.95
CA GLY A 46 26.21 6.51 5.89
C GLY A 46 24.92 7.30 5.71
N ASN A 47 25.03 8.61 5.54
CA ASN A 47 23.89 9.50 5.55
C ASN A 47 23.88 10.47 4.36
N ILE A 48 22.70 10.67 3.76
CA ILE A 48 22.42 11.76 2.83
C ILE A 48 21.31 12.63 3.41
N ASP A 49 21.54 13.94 3.52
CA ASP A 49 20.50 14.90 3.89
C ASP A 49 20.33 15.96 2.80
N ILE A 50 19.13 15.97 2.20
CA ILE A 50 18.71 16.90 1.15
C ILE A 50 17.71 17.87 1.76
N ASN A 51 18.20 19.04 2.15
CA ASN A 51 17.42 20.07 2.83
C ASN A 51 17.27 21.30 1.92
N SER A 52 16.09 21.44 1.30
CA SER A 52 15.82 22.44 0.25
C SER A 52 16.78 22.40 -0.95
N GLY A 53 17.51 21.30 -1.13
CA GLY A 53 18.46 21.06 -2.21
C GLY A 53 17.95 20.08 -3.25
N PHE A 54 18.77 19.78 -4.24
CA PHE A 54 18.43 18.86 -5.33
C PHE A 54 19.50 17.77 -5.49
N MET A 55 19.09 16.51 -5.50
CA MET A 55 19.96 15.40 -5.86
C MET A 55 19.39 14.71 -7.09
N ASN A 56 20.20 14.53 -8.12
CA ASN A 56 19.83 13.81 -9.33
C ASN A 56 20.80 12.66 -9.60
N ILE A 57 20.27 11.44 -9.65
CA ILE A 57 21.01 10.20 -9.91
C ILE A 57 20.52 9.64 -11.25
N ASP A 58 21.15 10.12 -12.32
CA ASP A 58 21.01 9.61 -13.70
C ASP A 58 22.08 8.53 -13.90
N ALA A 59 22.04 7.52 -13.04
CA ALA A 59 23.05 6.48 -12.89
C ALA A 59 22.42 5.13 -12.53
N LYS A 60 23.24 4.08 -12.30
CA LYS A 60 22.76 2.69 -12.19
C LYS A 60 21.80 2.45 -11.03
N GLU A 61 22.08 3.03 -9.86
CA GLU A 61 21.25 2.88 -8.67
C GLU A 61 21.63 3.88 -7.57
N LEU A 62 20.67 4.11 -6.67
CA LEU A 62 20.90 4.54 -5.30
C LEU A 62 20.60 3.35 -4.38
N ALA A 63 21.63 2.81 -3.74
CA ALA A 63 21.51 1.67 -2.83
C ALA A 63 21.82 2.09 -1.39
N MET A 64 20.95 1.70 -0.46
CA MET A 64 21.09 1.93 0.97
C MET A 64 21.17 0.57 1.68
N ASN A 65 22.21 0.36 2.47
CA ASN A 65 22.48 -0.88 3.20
C ASN A 65 22.74 -0.61 4.69
N ASP A 66 22.72 -1.65 5.50
CA ASP A 66 22.91 -1.64 6.95
C ASP A 66 22.05 -0.57 7.63
N ASP A 67 22.60 0.28 8.49
CA ASP A 67 21.88 1.31 9.25
C ASP A 67 21.86 2.70 8.54
N SER A 68 22.04 2.72 7.21
CA SER A 68 22.19 3.97 6.46
C SER A 68 20.91 4.78 6.39
N SER A 69 21.04 6.10 6.18
CA SER A 69 19.91 7.02 6.21
C SER A 69 19.88 8.01 5.04
N LEU A 70 18.66 8.31 4.58
CA LEU A 70 18.38 9.35 3.60
C LEU A 70 17.26 10.24 4.13
N SER A 71 17.52 11.54 4.23
CA SER A 71 16.56 12.57 4.61
C SER A 71 16.27 13.49 3.43
N VAL A 72 15.00 13.71 3.11
CA VAL A 72 14.56 14.69 2.11
C VAL A 72 13.55 15.65 2.72
N THR A 73 13.97 16.88 2.96
CA THR A 73 13.19 17.83 3.78
C THR A 73 13.11 19.24 3.19
N GLN A 74 12.09 19.99 3.63
CA GLN A 74 11.95 21.43 3.38
C GLN A 74 12.00 21.82 1.89
N GLY A 75 11.29 21.07 1.04
CA GLY A 75 11.28 21.26 -0.41
C GLY A 75 12.50 20.67 -1.12
N GLY A 76 13.32 19.89 -0.41
CA GLY A 76 14.37 19.08 -1.01
C GLY A 76 13.79 18.07 -2.00
N LYS A 77 14.56 17.74 -3.03
CA LYS A 77 14.17 16.80 -4.06
C LYS A 77 15.28 15.81 -4.39
N LEU A 78 14.93 14.53 -4.46
CA LEU A 78 15.76 13.46 -5.01
C LEU A 78 15.09 12.89 -6.26
N THR A 79 15.83 12.79 -7.34
CA THR A 79 15.41 12.08 -8.55
C THR A 79 16.39 10.94 -8.82
N VAL A 80 15.87 9.72 -8.92
CA VAL A 80 16.58 8.52 -9.39
C VAL A 80 16.05 8.19 -10.78
N ASP A 81 16.76 8.67 -11.81
CA ASP A 81 16.33 8.56 -13.19
C ASP A 81 16.88 7.28 -13.85
N GLY A 82 18.18 7.01 -13.73
CA GLY A 82 18.82 5.93 -14.48
C GLY A 82 18.67 4.52 -13.88
N GLY A 83 18.09 4.39 -12.68
CA GLY A 83 18.38 3.26 -11.80
C GLY A 83 17.34 2.96 -10.74
N PHE A 84 17.60 1.90 -9.98
CA PHE A 84 16.78 1.48 -8.84
C PHE A 84 17.00 2.38 -7.62
N LEU A 85 15.96 2.54 -6.80
CA LEU A 85 16.11 2.96 -5.41
C LEU A 85 15.97 1.71 -4.53
N ASN A 86 17.08 1.26 -3.94
CA ASN A 86 17.13 0.04 -3.14
C ASN A 86 17.39 0.37 -1.67
N MET A 87 16.51 -0.11 -0.79
CA MET A 87 16.64 -0.05 0.66
C MET A 87 16.78 -1.47 1.21
N ASN A 88 17.88 -1.75 1.91
CA ASN A 88 18.16 -3.06 2.49
C ASN A 88 18.45 -2.96 3.99
N GLN A 89 18.42 -4.10 4.67
CA GLN A 89 18.79 -4.24 6.09
C GLN A 89 18.01 -3.24 6.95
N GLN A 90 18.64 -2.36 7.70
CA GLN A 90 18.02 -1.41 8.63
C GLN A 90 17.98 0.01 8.05
N SER A 91 18.18 0.14 6.73
CA SER A 91 18.27 1.45 6.10
C SER A 91 16.95 2.21 6.18
N SER A 92 17.05 3.53 6.29
CA SER A 92 15.90 4.38 6.58
C SER A 92 15.81 5.58 5.64
N VAL A 93 14.62 5.79 5.08
CA VAL A 93 14.28 7.01 4.33
C VAL A 93 13.26 7.80 5.13
N PHE A 94 13.58 9.06 5.42
CA PHE A 94 12.67 10.00 6.05
C PHE A 94 12.39 11.18 5.12
N MET A 95 11.11 11.48 4.89
CA MET A 95 10.69 12.61 4.07
C MET A 95 9.71 13.52 4.81
N SER A 96 10.08 14.80 4.92
CA SER A 96 9.18 15.82 5.46
C SER A 96 9.15 17.08 4.61
N GLN A 97 8.01 17.29 3.93
CA GLN A 97 7.82 18.33 2.93
C GLN A 97 8.83 18.22 1.77
N GLY A 98 9.19 17.00 1.37
CA GLY A 98 10.16 16.72 0.29
C GLY A 98 9.54 16.01 -0.91
N ASP A 99 10.37 15.74 -1.91
CA ASP A 99 9.97 15.04 -3.14
C ASP A 99 11.01 13.95 -3.48
N ILE A 100 10.57 12.71 -3.71
CA ILE A 100 11.40 11.65 -4.28
C ILE A 100 10.71 11.12 -5.53
N GLU A 101 11.45 11.04 -6.64
CA GLU A 101 11.00 10.48 -7.90
C GLU A 101 11.91 9.32 -8.33
N VAL A 102 11.34 8.15 -8.62
CA VAL A 102 12.01 7.01 -9.25
C VAL A 102 11.43 6.84 -10.66
N LEU A 103 12.20 7.22 -11.70
CA LEU A 103 11.63 7.49 -13.03
C LEU A 103 11.71 6.34 -14.03
N GLN A 104 12.71 5.45 -13.95
CA GLN A 104 12.87 4.37 -14.96
C GLN A 104 12.89 2.95 -14.42
N ARG A 105 12.99 2.75 -13.10
CA ARG A 105 13.10 1.42 -12.47
C ARG A 105 12.27 1.35 -11.20
N ASP A 106 12.51 0.28 -10.44
CA ASP A 106 11.74 -0.08 -9.26
C ASP A 106 12.25 0.62 -8.00
N LEU A 107 11.36 0.72 -7.04
CA LEU A 107 11.68 0.98 -5.64
C LEU A 107 11.56 -0.34 -4.87
N ASN A 108 12.67 -0.76 -4.24
CA ASN A 108 12.71 -2.00 -3.49
C ASN A 108 13.06 -1.74 -2.02
N MET A 109 12.28 -2.33 -1.12
CA MET A 109 12.45 -2.29 0.32
C MET A 109 12.54 -3.73 0.85
N PHE A 110 13.70 -4.11 1.39
CA PHE A 110 14.00 -5.46 1.83
C PHE A 110 14.48 -5.50 3.28
N ASN A 111 14.38 -6.68 3.89
CA ASN A 111 14.77 -6.92 5.28
C ASN A 111 14.00 -6.00 6.25
N SER A 112 14.67 -5.21 7.08
CA SER A 112 14.05 -4.35 8.10
C SER A 112 14.04 -2.87 7.70
N SER A 113 14.09 -2.56 6.41
CA SER A 113 14.23 -1.18 5.92
C SER A 113 12.95 -0.39 6.16
N SER A 114 13.07 0.91 6.46
CA SER A 114 11.94 1.75 6.83
C SER A 114 11.81 3.00 5.95
N LEU A 115 10.61 3.24 5.42
CA LEU A 115 10.24 4.46 4.70
C LEU A 115 9.20 5.24 5.51
N GLU A 116 9.48 6.48 5.87
CA GLU A 116 8.52 7.38 6.52
C GLU A 116 8.30 8.64 5.67
N LEU A 117 7.04 8.88 5.28
CA LEU A 117 6.61 10.08 4.58
C LEU A 117 5.65 10.87 5.48
N THR A 118 5.98 12.12 5.81
CA THR A 118 5.14 12.94 6.69
C THR A 118 4.97 14.37 6.20
N GLY A 119 3.72 14.83 6.10
CA GLY A 119 3.36 16.20 5.73
C GLY A 119 2.76 16.30 4.33
N SER A 120 1.92 17.31 4.10
CA SER A 120 1.08 17.43 2.90
C SER A 120 1.84 17.63 1.60
N ASN A 121 3.11 18.04 1.69
CA ASN A 121 3.99 18.26 0.55
C ASN A 121 5.01 17.12 0.37
N SER A 122 4.95 16.07 1.21
CA SER A 122 5.78 14.88 1.04
C SER A 122 5.16 13.98 -0.03
N VAL A 123 5.85 13.85 -1.16
CA VAL A 123 5.41 13.02 -2.27
C VAL A 123 6.57 12.12 -2.70
N LEU A 124 6.32 10.80 -2.63
CA LEU A 124 7.17 9.79 -3.26
C LEU A 124 6.43 9.28 -4.50
N THR A 125 7.08 9.36 -5.66
CA THR A 125 6.54 8.91 -6.94
C THR A 125 7.42 7.85 -7.56
N VAL A 126 6.83 6.74 -7.98
CA VAL A 126 7.47 5.68 -8.77
C VAL A 126 6.79 5.65 -10.14
N ASP A 127 7.46 6.26 -11.10
CA ASP A 127 7.04 6.39 -12.51
C ASP A 127 7.69 5.34 -13.41
N GLY A 128 8.76 4.69 -12.94
CA GLY A 128 9.58 3.82 -13.78
C GLY A 128 9.27 2.33 -13.75
N GLY A 129 8.71 1.84 -12.64
CA GLY A 129 8.55 0.41 -12.43
C GLY A 129 7.78 0.07 -11.17
N ASP A 130 8.10 -1.08 -10.61
CA ASP A 130 7.33 -1.69 -9.52
C ASP A 130 7.77 -1.16 -8.15
N VAL A 131 6.89 -1.37 -7.17
CA VAL A 131 7.20 -1.18 -5.76
C VAL A 131 7.16 -2.53 -5.07
N VAL A 132 8.27 -2.93 -4.46
CA VAL A 132 8.37 -4.18 -3.70
C VAL A 132 8.74 -3.89 -2.25
N LEU A 133 7.88 -4.31 -1.33
CA LEU A 133 8.15 -4.37 0.09
C LEU A 133 8.20 -5.84 0.50
N SER A 134 9.32 -6.29 1.04
CA SER A 134 9.49 -7.68 1.48
C SER A 134 10.20 -7.74 2.83
N ASN A 135 10.13 -8.92 3.45
CA ASN A 135 10.58 -9.24 4.80
C ASN A 135 9.91 -8.35 5.85
N GLN A 136 10.65 -7.76 6.77
CA GLN A 136 10.11 -6.93 7.85
C GLN A 136 10.13 -5.44 7.49
N SER A 137 10.12 -5.10 6.20
CA SER A 137 10.19 -3.71 5.74
C SER A 137 8.89 -2.98 6.05
N THR A 138 8.99 -1.67 6.31
CA THR A 138 7.85 -0.87 6.75
C THR A 138 7.75 0.41 5.93
N ALA A 139 6.59 0.69 5.34
CA ALA A 139 6.28 2.00 4.77
C ALA A 139 5.19 2.68 5.60
N GLU A 140 5.45 3.91 6.03
CA GLU A 140 4.55 4.70 6.85
C GLU A 140 4.26 6.06 6.22
N LEU A 141 2.98 6.38 6.02
CA LEU A 141 2.54 7.62 5.42
C LEU A 141 1.63 8.38 6.38
N LYS A 142 2.03 9.60 6.74
CA LYS A 142 1.34 10.44 7.73
C LYS A 142 1.04 11.83 7.17
N ASN A 143 0.05 12.48 7.79
CA ASN A 143 -0.21 13.92 7.65
C ASN A 143 -0.34 14.37 6.19
N SER A 144 -1.21 13.69 5.42
CA SER A 144 -1.47 13.97 4.00
C SER A 144 -0.30 13.73 3.04
N ALA A 145 0.74 13.00 3.47
CA ALA A 145 1.80 12.52 2.58
C ALA A 145 1.25 11.55 1.52
N LYS A 146 1.97 11.43 0.41
CA LYS A 146 1.55 10.63 -0.75
C LYS A 146 2.66 9.69 -1.22
N PHE A 147 2.28 8.44 -1.48
CA PHE A 147 3.09 7.46 -2.21
C PHE A 147 2.33 7.06 -3.47
N LEU A 148 2.86 7.42 -4.63
CA LEU A 148 2.24 7.27 -5.93
C LEU A 148 3.03 6.28 -6.78
N VAL A 149 2.38 5.21 -7.24
CA VAL A 149 2.92 4.24 -8.19
C VAL A 149 2.15 4.41 -9.49
N ASN A 150 2.80 4.98 -10.51
CA ASN A 150 2.12 5.45 -11.72
C ASN A 150 2.30 4.52 -12.93
N SER A 151 3.30 3.64 -12.93
CA SER A 151 3.57 2.77 -14.08
C SER A 151 3.67 1.27 -13.76
N GLY A 152 4.01 0.89 -12.53
CA GLY A 152 4.18 -0.51 -12.13
C GLY A 152 3.15 -1.02 -11.12
N GLU A 153 3.41 -2.23 -10.67
CA GLU A 153 2.64 -2.93 -9.66
C GLU A 153 3.14 -2.60 -8.25
N SER A 154 2.34 -2.95 -7.24
CA SER A 154 2.78 -2.90 -5.85
C SER A 154 2.67 -4.28 -5.23
N THR A 155 3.78 -4.76 -4.66
CA THR A 155 3.85 -6.03 -3.94
C THR A 155 4.32 -5.78 -2.51
N CYS A 156 3.60 -6.34 -1.54
CA CYS A 156 3.99 -6.39 -0.14
C CYS A 156 3.94 -7.86 0.33
N GLN A 157 5.05 -8.35 0.87
CA GLN A 157 5.21 -9.78 1.18
C GLN A 157 6.15 -10.07 2.37
N ASP A 158 6.18 -11.32 2.79
CA ASP A 158 7.10 -11.91 3.79
C ASP A 158 7.11 -11.20 5.15
N GLY A 159 5.96 -10.71 5.60
CA GLY A 159 5.78 -9.98 6.86
C GLY A 159 5.95 -8.45 6.76
N ALA A 160 6.02 -7.90 5.54
CA ALA A 160 6.21 -6.47 5.35
C ALA A 160 4.94 -5.71 5.74
N SER A 161 5.03 -4.40 5.96
CA SER A 161 3.86 -3.62 6.36
C SER A 161 3.77 -2.25 5.73
N VAL A 162 2.52 -1.82 5.52
CA VAL A 162 2.16 -0.49 5.03
C VAL A 162 1.17 0.14 6.00
N THR A 163 1.54 1.27 6.59
CA THR A 163 0.69 2.05 7.48
C THR A 163 0.39 3.42 6.89
N MET A 164 -0.89 3.79 6.84
CA MET A 164 -1.34 5.09 6.35
C MET A 164 -2.22 5.76 7.40
N GLU A 165 -1.89 6.98 7.79
CA GLU A 165 -2.67 7.77 8.75
C GLU A 165 -2.85 9.23 8.33
N SER A 166 -3.82 9.90 8.96
CA SER A 166 -3.97 11.36 8.91
C SER A 166 -4.08 11.90 7.48
N SER A 167 -5.06 11.37 6.75
CA SER A 167 -5.39 11.77 5.37
C SER A 167 -4.29 11.49 4.34
N SER A 168 -3.33 10.60 4.62
CA SER A 168 -2.34 10.17 3.65
C SER A 168 -2.95 9.30 2.53
N LEU A 169 -2.19 9.15 1.44
CA LEU A 169 -2.60 8.40 0.25
C LEU A 169 -1.48 7.48 -0.24
N PHE A 170 -1.77 6.19 -0.35
CA PHE A 170 -1.02 5.29 -1.24
C PHE A 170 -1.90 5.03 -2.47
N SER A 171 -1.40 5.38 -3.67
CA SER A 171 -2.11 5.11 -4.92
C SER A 171 -1.28 4.28 -5.89
N VAL A 172 -1.81 3.14 -6.34
CA VAL A 172 -1.34 2.42 -7.52
C VAL A 172 -2.27 2.77 -8.67
N SER A 173 -1.76 3.48 -9.68
CA SER A 173 -2.61 4.15 -10.68
C SER A 173 -2.33 3.76 -12.13
N ALA A 174 -1.30 2.95 -12.40
CA ALA A 174 -1.00 2.49 -13.75
C ALA A 174 -2.18 1.67 -14.31
N GLY A 175 -2.46 1.82 -15.60
CA GLY A 175 -3.57 1.12 -16.24
C GLY A 175 -3.38 -0.40 -16.20
N GLY A 176 -4.16 -1.09 -15.35
CA GLY A 176 -4.08 -2.53 -15.17
C GLY A 176 -3.03 -3.02 -14.17
N ALA A 177 -2.28 -2.12 -13.51
CA ALA A 177 -1.36 -2.52 -12.44
C ALA A 177 -2.11 -3.21 -11.29
N SER A 178 -1.54 -4.31 -10.82
CA SER A 178 -2.08 -5.04 -9.70
C SER A 178 -1.47 -4.57 -8.37
N SER A 179 -2.15 -4.95 -7.29
CA SER A 179 -1.64 -4.77 -5.94
C SER A 179 -1.75 -6.08 -5.18
N THR A 180 -0.62 -6.63 -4.78
CA THR A 180 -0.53 -7.96 -4.17
C THR A 180 0.02 -7.87 -2.77
N PHE A 181 -0.74 -8.37 -1.81
CA PHE A 181 -0.39 -8.48 -0.40
C PHE A 181 -0.38 -9.96 -0.05
N LYS A 182 0.77 -10.49 0.38
CA LYS A 182 0.91 -11.93 0.63
C LYS A 182 1.87 -12.24 1.76
N ASP A 183 1.98 -13.51 2.11
CA ASP A 183 3.00 -14.08 2.98
C ASP A 183 3.15 -13.28 4.29
N GLY A 184 2.02 -13.00 4.96
CA GLY A 184 1.96 -12.27 6.23
C GLY A 184 2.08 -10.74 6.12
N CYS A 185 1.99 -10.14 4.93
CA CYS A 185 1.97 -8.68 4.79
C CYS A 185 0.80 -8.04 5.54
N ALA A 186 1.04 -6.95 6.26
CA ALA A 186 0.03 -6.21 7.01
C ALA A 186 -0.22 -4.80 6.47
N VAL A 187 -1.47 -4.48 6.11
CA VAL A 187 -1.88 -3.15 5.65
C VAL A 187 -2.79 -2.48 6.68
N VAL A 188 -2.38 -1.35 7.22
CA VAL A 188 -3.18 -0.57 8.18
C VAL A 188 -3.52 0.78 7.58
N VAL A 189 -4.80 1.02 7.33
CA VAL A 189 -5.32 2.32 6.87
C VAL A 189 -6.12 2.96 8.00
N GLY A 190 -5.52 3.96 8.62
CA GLY A 190 -6.05 4.74 9.72
C GLY A 190 -6.82 5.98 9.28
N THR A 191 -7.16 6.82 10.26
CA THR A 191 -8.15 7.89 10.14
C THR A 191 -7.96 8.77 8.91
N ASN A 192 -9.01 8.86 8.10
CA ASN A 192 -9.13 9.61 6.84
C ASN A 192 -8.12 9.27 5.74
N ALA A 193 -7.24 8.31 5.97
CA ALA A 193 -6.28 7.88 4.97
C ALA A 193 -6.94 6.99 3.91
N LYS A 194 -6.25 6.84 2.78
CA LYS A 194 -6.76 6.12 1.63
C LYS A 194 -5.69 5.27 0.98
N TYR A 195 -6.04 4.04 0.67
CA TYR A 195 -5.39 3.23 -0.34
C TYR A 195 -6.25 3.21 -1.60
N SER A 196 -5.63 3.38 -2.77
CA SER A 196 -6.33 3.37 -4.05
C SER A 196 -5.58 2.51 -5.05
N SER A 197 -6.27 1.56 -5.68
CA SER A 197 -5.73 0.79 -6.81
C SER A 197 -6.56 1.04 -8.07
N SER A 198 -5.89 1.20 -9.21
CA SER A 198 -6.49 1.27 -10.54
C SER A 198 -6.76 -0.11 -11.13
N GLY A 199 -6.21 -1.18 -10.56
CA GLY A 199 -6.35 -2.55 -11.02
C GLY A 199 -6.65 -3.53 -9.88
N PRO A 200 -6.51 -4.84 -10.13
CA PRO A 200 -6.94 -5.86 -9.19
C PRO A 200 -6.11 -5.85 -7.91
N THR A 201 -6.72 -6.30 -6.81
CA THR A 201 -6.06 -6.43 -5.51
C THR A 201 -6.12 -7.87 -5.01
N THR A 202 -5.03 -8.42 -4.52
CA THR A 202 -4.98 -9.77 -3.96
C THR A 202 -4.45 -9.74 -2.54
N PHE A 203 -5.13 -10.42 -1.62
CA PHE A 203 -4.66 -10.75 -0.28
C PHE A 203 -4.63 -12.28 -0.15
N GLU A 204 -3.47 -12.84 0.16
CA GLU A 204 -3.27 -14.30 0.24
C GLU A 204 -2.22 -14.67 1.29
N ASN A 205 -2.06 -15.96 1.61
CA ASN A 205 -1.01 -16.46 2.52
C ASN A 205 -0.83 -15.62 3.81
N ASP A 206 -1.82 -15.58 4.69
CA ASP A 206 -1.80 -14.83 5.96
C ASP A 206 -1.70 -13.29 5.83
N ALA A 207 -1.87 -12.72 4.64
CA ALA A 207 -1.92 -11.26 4.49
C ALA A 207 -3.15 -10.66 5.16
N SER A 208 -3.01 -9.46 5.73
CA SER A 208 -4.09 -8.81 6.45
C SER A 208 -4.27 -7.34 6.08
N TYR A 209 -5.50 -6.85 6.23
CA TYR A 209 -5.80 -5.42 6.17
C TYR A 209 -6.72 -4.94 7.29
N THR A 210 -6.48 -3.73 7.77
CA THR A 210 -7.31 -3.07 8.77
C THR A 210 -7.68 -1.65 8.33
N LEU A 211 -8.98 -1.36 8.27
CA LEU A 211 -9.53 -0.03 8.01
C LEU A 211 -10.14 0.56 9.27
N ASN A 212 -9.69 1.75 9.66
CA ASN A 212 -10.18 2.48 10.82
C ASN A 212 -10.54 3.92 10.44
N SER A 213 -11.82 4.20 10.20
CA SER A 213 -12.27 5.50 9.66
C SER A 213 -11.53 5.89 8.37
N ALA A 214 -11.31 4.90 7.49
CA ALA A 214 -10.41 4.98 6.35
C ALA A 214 -11.00 4.28 5.11
N ASN A 215 -10.33 4.42 3.96
CA ASN A 215 -10.83 3.86 2.71
C ASN A 215 -9.79 2.99 1.98
N ILE A 216 -10.21 1.82 1.48
CA ILE A 216 -9.58 1.15 0.34
C ILE A 216 -10.55 1.28 -0.85
N GLU A 217 -10.04 1.73 -1.99
CA GLU A 217 -10.79 1.78 -3.25
C GLU A 217 -10.07 1.01 -4.35
N VAL A 218 -10.78 0.07 -4.99
CA VAL A 218 -10.32 -0.74 -6.11
C VAL A 218 -11.11 -0.34 -7.35
N ASN A 219 -10.48 0.42 -8.23
CA ASN A 219 -11.19 1.12 -9.32
C ASN A 219 -11.46 0.24 -10.54
N ALA A 220 -10.60 -0.74 -10.80
CA ALA A 220 -10.81 -1.76 -11.83
C ALA A 220 -10.29 -3.11 -11.37
N GLY A 221 -10.74 -4.19 -12.01
CA GLY A 221 -10.31 -5.54 -11.66
C GLY A 221 -11.00 -6.09 -10.41
N ASN A 222 -10.73 -7.37 -10.15
CA ASN A 222 -11.31 -8.09 -9.01
C ASN A 222 -10.46 -7.89 -7.76
N SER A 223 -11.11 -8.01 -6.60
CA SER A 223 -10.43 -8.22 -5.33
C SER A 223 -10.53 -9.68 -4.93
N VAL A 224 -9.40 -10.32 -4.65
CA VAL A 224 -9.34 -11.74 -4.25
C VAL A 224 -8.73 -11.82 -2.86
N PHE A 225 -9.39 -12.59 -1.99
CA PHE A 225 -8.95 -12.92 -0.64
C PHE A 225 -8.96 -14.45 -0.54
N ARG A 226 -7.81 -15.07 -0.25
CA ARG A 226 -7.67 -16.53 -0.22
C ARG A 226 -6.67 -17.00 0.83
N ASP A 227 -6.53 -18.31 0.98
CA ASP A 227 -5.80 -18.94 2.07
C ASP A 227 -6.30 -18.41 3.43
N ASN A 228 -5.43 -17.88 4.28
CA ASN A 228 -5.76 -17.33 5.60
C ASN A 228 -5.76 -15.78 5.60
N ALA A 229 -6.19 -15.15 4.50
CA ALA A 229 -6.22 -13.69 4.42
C ALA A 229 -7.28 -13.07 5.35
N ASP A 230 -6.90 -12.03 6.11
CA ASP A 230 -7.74 -11.44 7.16
C ASP A 230 -8.09 -9.96 6.91
N GLY A 231 -9.38 -9.65 6.87
CA GLY A 231 -9.90 -8.30 6.70
C GLY A 231 -10.63 -7.75 7.92
N THR A 232 -10.33 -6.52 8.35
CA THR A 232 -11.11 -5.80 9.37
C THR A 232 -11.49 -4.40 8.92
N ILE A 233 -12.77 -4.06 8.97
CA ILE A 233 -13.29 -2.72 8.66
C ILE A 233 -14.11 -2.20 9.83
N ARG A 234 -13.66 -1.10 10.43
CA ARG A 234 -14.25 -0.53 11.64
C ARG A 234 -14.27 1.00 11.65
N ASN A 235 -15.11 1.54 12.53
CA ASN A 235 -15.25 2.97 12.79
C ASN A 235 -15.54 3.78 11.51
N SER A 236 -16.60 3.44 10.77
CA SER A 236 -16.96 4.09 9.51
C SER A 236 -15.90 3.95 8.40
N GLY A 237 -15.12 2.86 8.41
CA GLY A 237 -14.22 2.53 7.31
C GLY A 237 -14.97 1.98 6.10
N ASN A 238 -14.37 2.06 4.91
CA ASN A 238 -14.98 1.57 3.67
C ASN A 238 -13.96 0.80 2.82
N PHE A 239 -14.31 -0.42 2.42
CA PHE A 239 -13.65 -1.11 1.32
C PHE A 239 -14.60 -1.10 0.13
N ILE A 240 -14.18 -0.52 -0.99
CA ILE A 240 -15.04 -0.27 -2.15
C ILE A 240 -14.40 -0.85 -3.40
N ILE A 241 -15.11 -1.75 -4.07
CA ILE A 241 -14.71 -2.36 -5.34
C ILE A 241 -15.61 -1.80 -6.43
N ASN A 242 -15.04 -0.95 -7.29
CA ASN A 242 -15.77 -0.22 -8.32
C ASN A 242 -15.87 -0.98 -9.64
N GLY A 243 -14.81 -1.65 -10.08
CA GLY A 243 -14.73 -2.19 -11.45
C GLY A 243 -14.70 -3.71 -11.60
N GLY A 244 -14.88 -4.47 -10.51
CA GLY A 244 -14.88 -5.94 -10.57
C GLY A 244 -15.63 -6.60 -9.42
N SER A 245 -15.35 -7.89 -9.24
CA SER A 245 -15.97 -8.76 -8.23
C SER A 245 -15.08 -8.91 -7.00
N ALA A 246 -15.66 -9.36 -5.89
CA ALA A 246 -14.95 -9.83 -4.71
C ALA A 246 -15.00 -11.36 -4.65
N SER A 247 -13.87 -12.02 -4.39
CA SER A 247 -13.81 -13.46 -4.11
C SER A 247 -13.19 -13.71 -2.74
N PHE A 248 -13.87 -14.47 -1.90
CA PHE A 248 -13.35 -14.99 -0.63
C PHE A 248 -13.28 -16.51 -0.73
N GLU A 249 -12.08 -17.07 -0.61
CA GLU A 249 -11.76 -18.48 -0.83
C GLU A 249 -10.98 -19.04 0.36
N ASP A 250 -10.94 -20.37 0.49
CA ASP A 250 -10.28 -21.07 1.59
C ASP A 250 -10.76 -20.61 2.98
N ASP A 251 -9.86 -20.15 3.85
CA ASP A 251 -10.10 -19.65 5.21
C ASP A 251 -10.05 -18.11 5.29
N ALA A 252 -10.31 -17.40 4.18
CA ALA A 252 -10.21 -15.96 4.14
C ALA A 252 -11.39 -15.27 4.85
N ASP A 253 -11.11 -14.44 5.85
CA ASP A 253 -12.11 -13.88 6.74
C ASP A 253 -12.27 -12.36 6.59
N LEU A 254 -13.48 -11.86 6.84
CA LEU A 254 -13.81 -10.44 6.85
C LEU A 254 -14.70 -10.06 8.02
N ALA A 255 -14.24 -9.13 8.85
CA ALA A 255 -15.02 -8.48 9.90
C ALA A 255 -15.41 -7.04 9.53
N ILE A 256 -16.70 -6.74 9.49
CA ILE A 256 -17.26 -5.41 9.25
C ILE A 256 -18.03 -4.94 10.48
N SER A 257 -17.65 -3.79 11.05
CA SER A 257 -18.23 -3.29 12.30
C SER A 257 -18.33 -1.77 12.39
N ILE A 258 -19.15 -1.28 13.31
CA ILE A 258 -19.22 0.14 13.72
C ILE A 258 -19.43 1.07 12.52
N ASN A 259 -20.63 1.01 11.91
CA ASN A 259 -21.04 1.82 10.76
C ASN A 259 -20.15 1.70 9.51
N SER A 260 -19.32 0.67 9.42
CA SER A 260 -18.41 0.46 8.28
C SER A 260 -19.05 -0.30 7.13
N ASN A 261 -18.42 -0.23 5.96
CA ASN A 261 -18.99 -0.76 4.72
C ASN A 261 -17.97 -1.58 3.93
N PHE A 262 -18.41 -2.71 3.40
CA PHE A 262 -17.78 -3.40 2.27
C PHE A 262 -18.75 -3.31 1.09
N ILE A 263 -18.30 -2.81 -0.05
CA ILE A 263 -19.16 -2.46 -1.18
C ILE A 263 -18.59 -3.02 -2.49
N VAL A 264 -19.40 -3.78 -3.22
CA VAL A 264 -19.11 -4.26 -4.58
C VAL A 264 -20.08 -3.60 -5.55
N ASN A 265 -19.61 -2.64 -6.35
CA ASN A 265 -20.44 -1.78 -7.20
C ASN A 265 -20.78 -2.37 -8.58
N ALA A 266 -19.83 -3.03 -9.25
CA ALA A 266 -20.03 -3.50 -10.63
C ALA A 266 -20.04 -5.03 -10.80
N GLY A 267 -19.48 -5.77 -9.84
CA GLY A 267 -19.32 -7.22 -9.91
C GLY A 267 -20.14 -8.00 -8.89
N ASN A 268 -19.76 -9.27 -8.74
CA ASN A 268 -20.38 -10.20 -7.81
C ASN A 268 -19.56 -10.31 -6.53
N LEU A 269 -20.15 -10.93 -5.52
CA LEU A 269 -19.43 -11.49 -4.39
C LEU A 269 -19.53 -13.01 -4.48
N ASP A 270 -18.39 -13.67 -4.62
CA ASP A 270 -18.28 -15.12 -4.55
C ASP A 270 -17.55 -15.51 -3.25
N GLN A 271 -18.15 -16.41 -2.48
CA GLN A 271 -17.62 -16.88 -1.21
C GLN A 271 -17.61 -18.40 -1.20
N ARG A 272 -16.48 -19.01 -0.83
CA ARG A 272 -16.22 -20.46 -0.97
C ARG A 272 -15.51 -21.04 0.25
N ASP A 273 -15.48 -22.37 0.28
CA ASP A 273 -14.75 -23.17 1.26
C ASP A 273 -15.15 -22.88 2.71
N THR A 274 -14.26 -22.35 3.54
CA THR A 274 -14.47 -22.09 4.97
C THR A 274 -14.41 -20.60 5.31
N SER A 275 -14.33 -19.73 4.31
CA SER A 275 -14.30 -18.28 4.49
C SER A 275 -15.51 -17.75 5.26
N ASP A 276 -15.27 -16.85 6.20
CA ASP A 276 -16.31 -16.24 7.03
C ASP A 276 -16.40 -14.71 6.86
N ILE A 277 -17.61 -14.21 6.62
CA ILE A 277 -17.90 -12.76 6.65
C ILE A 277 -18.77 -12.45 7.87
N SER A 278 -18.21 -11.75 8.85
CA SER A 278 -18.91 -11.30 10.05
C SER A 278 -19.25 -9.81 9.98
N ILE A 279 -20.53 -9.49 10.18
CA ILE A 279 -21.06 -8.13 10.11
C ILE A 279 -21.74 -7.81 11.44
N SER A 280 -21.31 -6.73 12.09
CA SER A 280 -21.79 -6.35 13.41
C SER A 280 -21.95 -4.85 13.56
N GLN A 281 -22.61 -4.41 14.64
CA GLN A 281 -22.62 -3.01 15.10
C GLN A 281 -22.93 -2.03 13.97
N THR A 282 -24.05 -2.22 13.28
CA THR A 282 -24.51 -1.41 12.11
C THR A 282 -23.60 -1.42 10.88
N GLY A 283 -22.61 -2.31 10.82
CA GLY A 283 -21.80 -2.59 9.64
C GLY A 283 -22.64 -3.12 8.48
N LYS A 284 -22.14 -2.95 7.24
CA LYS A 284 -22.87 -3.26 6.02
C LYS A 284 -22.00 -3.94 4.98
N LEU A 285 -22.53 -5.00 4.39
CA LEU A 285 -22.06 -5.57 3.13
C LEU A 285 -23.07 -5.24 2.04
N THR A 286 -22.65 -4.55 0.99
CA THR A 286 -23.51 -4.18 -0.15
C THR A 286 -22.92 -4.74 -1.44
N VAL A 287 -23.73 -5.47 -2.19
CA VAL A 287 -23.35 -6.05 -3.48
C VAL A 287 -24.41 -5.66 -4.51
N PHE A 288 -23.99 -4.93 -5.54
CA PHE A 288 -24.86 -4.50 -6.63
C PHE A 288 -24.96 -5.52 -7.78
N GLY A 289 -24.10 -6.56 -7.78
CA GLY A 289 -24.26 -7.75 -8.62
C GLY A 289 -24.95 -8.89 -7.87
N SER A 290 -24.46 -10.12 -8.08
CA SER A 290 -24.96 -11.31 -7.39
C SER A 290 -24.08 -11.70 -6.20
N VAL A 291 -24.67 -12.44 -5.26
CA VAL A 291 -23.93 -13.11 -4.18
C VAL A 291 -24.02 -14.62 -4.39
N SER A 292 -22.88 -15.31 -4.37
CA SER A 292 -22.80 -16.77 -4.42
C SER A 292 -22.04 -17.29 -3.21
N GLN A 293 -22.64 -18.22 -2.45
CA GLN A 293 -21.94 -18.98 -1.41
C GLN A 293 -21.87 -20.46 -1.78
N PHE A 294 -20.72 -21.08 -1.54
CA PHE A 294 -20.46 -22.50 -1.77
C PHE A 294 -19.78 -23.15 -0.56
N ASN A 295 -19.80 -24.49 -0.51
CA ASN A 295 -19.17 -25.32 0.53
C ASN A 295 -19.64 -24.97 1.95
N SER A 296 -18.73 -24.62 2.86
CA SER A 296 -18.98 -24.33 4.28
C SER A 296 -18.87 -22.84 4.62
N ALA A 297 -18.85 -21.96 3.62
CA ALA A 297 -18.78 -20.52 3.78
C ALA A 297 -19.98 -19.97 4.58
N ALA A 298 -19.74 -18.97 5.42
CA ALA A 298 -20.81 -18.33 6.19
C ALA A 298 -20.80 -16.80 6.15
N ILE A 299 -22.00 -16.22 6.22
CA ILE A 299 -22.18 -14.80 6.54
C ILE A 299 -22.97 -14.68 7.84
N ALA A 300 -22.40 -14.00 8.83
CA ALA A 300 -23.03 -13.77 10.13
C ALA A 300 -23.38 -12.29 10.33
N LEU A 301 -24.65 -12.00 10.60
CA LEU A 301 -25.17 -10.66 10.83
C LEU A 301 -25.64 -10.49 12.27
N THR A 302 -24.96 -9.63 13.03
CA THR A 302 -25.30 -9.30 14.41
C THR A 302 -25.52 -7.79 14.63
N SER A 303 -26.19 -7.42 15.72
CA SER A 303 -26.16 -6.05 16.26
C SER A 303 -26.52 -4.95 15.25
N GLY A 304 -27.64 -5.09 14.54
CA GLY A 304 -28.13 -4.03 13.64
C GLY A 304 -27.47 -3.99 12.26
N SER A 305 -26.72 -5.03 11.89
CA SER A 305 -25.99 -5.09 10.63
C SER A 305 -26.88 -5.37 9.42
N THR A 306 -26.34 -5.16 8.22
CA THR A 306 -27.08 -5.36 6.97
C THR A 306 -26.26 -6.06 5.91
N LEU A 307 -26.87 -7.05 5.25
CA LEU A 307 -26.45 -7.57 3.96
C LEU A 307 -27.47 -7.07 2.92
N ALA A 308 -26.99 -6.29 1.95
CA ALA A 308 -27.81 -5.78 0.86
C ALA A 308 -27.29 -6.33 -0.47
N VAL A 309 -28.14 -7.10 -1.16
CA VAL A 309 -27.93 -7.55 -2.53
C VAL A 309 -28.93 -6.81 -3.40
N ASP A 310 -28.45 -5.81 -4.12
CA ASP A 310 -29.26 -4.91 -4.94
C ASP A 310 -29.08 -5.19 -6.45
N GLY A 311 -28.62 -6.40 -6.79
CA GLY A 311 -28.41 -6.86 -8.16
C GLY A 311 -29.30 -8.03 -8.57
N ALA A 312 -28.76 -8.97 -9.35
CA ALA A 312 -29.57 -9.94 -10.09
C ALA A 312 -30.04 -11.15 -9.26
N SER A 313 -29.16 -11.74 -8.44
CA SER A 313 -29.49 -12.99 -7.72
C SER A 313 -28.67 -13.19 -6.46
N ALA A 314 -29.24 -13.94 -5.51
CA ALA A 314 -28.50 -14.48 -4.37
C ALA A 314 -28.61 -16.00 -4.39
N ILE A 315 -27.48 -16.68 -4.51
CA ILE A 315 -27.38 -18.13 -4.60
C ILE A 315 -26.61 -18.64 -3.38
N PHE A 316 -27.29 -19.44 -2.57
CA PHE A 316 -26.68 -20.12 -1.41
C PHE A 316 -26.71 -21.62 -1.72
N ALA A 317 -25.63 -22.12 -2.32
CA ALA A 317 -25.50 -23.54 -2.68
C ALA A 317 -24.52 -24.20 -1.72
N SER A 318 -24.69 -25.48 -1.40
CA SER A 318 -23.70 -26.19 -0.59
C SER A 318 -23.61 -27.67 -0.94
N THR A 319 -22.42 -28.19 -0.72
CA THR A 319 -22.15 -29.62 -0.51
C THR A 319 -21.91 -29.94 0.97
N ALA A 320 -21.64 -28.92 1.80
CA ALA A 320 -21.22 -29.05 3.21
C ALA A 320 -21.76 -27.94 4.16
N PHE A 321 -22.96 -27.40 3.90
CA PHE A 321 -23.66 -26.32 4.62
C PHE A 321 -23.09 -24.90 4.41
N SER A 322 -23.63 -24.13 3.46
CA SER A 322 -23.48 -22.67 3.43
C SER A 322 -24.57 -22.02 4.28
N SER A 323 -24.25 -20.92 4.98
CA SER A 323 -25.19 -20.32 5.94
C SER A 323 -25.20 -18.80 5.96
N VAL A 324 -26.39 -18.25 6.16
CA VAL A 324 -26.60 -16.83 6.49
C VAL A 324 -27.28 -16.76 7.85
N ASN A 325 -26.54 -16.38 8.88
CA ASN A 325 -27.03 -16.32 10.26
C ASN A 325 -27.42 -14.88 10.61
N VAL A 326 -28.68 -14.64 10.97
CA VAL A 326 -29.21 -13.28 11.22
C VAL A 326 -29.73 -13.15 12.64
N SER A 327 -29.13 -12.28 13.45
CA SER A 327 -29.61 -11.96 14.79
C SER A 327 -30.80 -10.99 14.75
N ALA A 328 -31.48 -10.85 15.89
CA ALA A 328 -32.47 -9.78 16.08
C ALA A 328 -31.90 -8.40 15.69
N SER A 329 -32.74 -7.59 15.06
CA SER A 329 -32.44 -6.24 14.56
C SER A 329 -31.46 -6.14 13.39
N SER A 330 -30.95 -7.24 12.86
CA SER A 330 -30.17 -7.28 11.61
C SER A 330 -31.08 -7.59 10.40
N PHE A 331 -30.64 -7.23 9.19
CA PHE A 331 -31.46 -7.38 7.99
C PHE A 331 -30.70 -7.96 6.80
N VAL A 332 -31.35 -8.86 6.07
CA VAL A 332 -30.96 -9.26 4.71
C VAL A 332 -31.96 -8.63 3.75
N ARG A 333 -31.47 -7.87 2.78
CA ARG A 333 -32.27 -7.28 1.71
C ARG A 333 -31.78 -7.83 0.38
N ILE A 334 -32.66 -8.51 -0.36
CA ILE A 334 -32.42 -8.95 -1.73
C ILE A 334 -33.45 -8.23 -2.61
N ARG A 335 -32.99 -7.40 -3.55
CA ARG A 335 -33.82 -6.70 -4.53
C ARG A 335 -33.41 -7.14 -5.93
N ASN A 336 -34.38 -7.72 -6.66
CA ASN A 336 -34.25 -8.08 -8.07
C ASN A 336 -34.84 -6.99 -8.97
#